data_AF-A0A357CTW8-F1
#
_entry.id   AF-A0A357CTW8-F1
#
_cell.length_a   1.000
_cell.length_b   1.000
_cell.length_c   1.000
_cell.angle_alpha   90.00
_cell.angle_beta   90.00
_cell.angle_gamma   90.00
#
_symmetry.space_group_name_H-M   'P 1'
#
loop_
_entity.id
_entity.type
_entity.pdbx_description
1 polymer ?
#
loop_
_entity_poly.entity_id
_entity_poly.type
_entity_poly.pdbx_seq_one_letter_code
_entity_poly.pdbx_strand_id
1 'polypeptide(L)' 'MKANIYVGTRDIASQLESLEGEVVSLNSMIDLAELKEKMRAVLIKMNLL' A
#
# COMPACT_ATOMS: atom_id res chain seq x y z
N MET A 1 5.60 6.37 -13.33
CA MET A 1 4.25 6.97 -13.26
C MET A 1 4.00 7.37 -11.82
N LYS A 2 3.43 8.55 -11.56
CA LYS A 2 3.11 9.02 -10.20
C LYS A 2 1.77 8.39 -9.76
N ALA A 3 1.74 7.81 -8.57
CA ALA A 3 0.55 7.27 -7.93
C ALA A 3 0.42 7.81 -6.50
N ASN A 4 -0.80 7.84 -5.96
CA ASN A 4 -1.05 8.24 -4.57
C ASN A 4 -0.81 7.09 -3.57
N ILE A 5 -1.01 5.85 -4.02
CA ILE A 5 -0.80 4.63 -3.24
C ILE A 5 0.01 3.65 -4.09
N TYR A 6 1.11 3.16 -3.52
CA TYR A 6 1.93 2.10 -4.10
C TYR A 6 1.73 0.83 -3.27
N VAL A 7 1.49 -0.29 -3.92
CA VAL A 7 1.29 -1.59 -3.27
C VAL A 7 2.39 -2.53 -3.71
N GLY A 8 3.06 -3.17 -2.75
CA GLY A 8 4.13 -4.13 -3.03
C GLY A 8 4.31 -5.10 -1.87
N THR A 9 5.02 -6.20 -2.11
CA THR A 9 5.41 -7.10 -1.02
C THR A 9 6.52 -6.50 -0.17
N ARG A 10 6.71 -7.04 1.03
CA ARG A 10 7.78 -6.64 1.96
C ARG A 10 9.17 -6.56 1.32
N ASP A 11 9.47 -7.42 0.35
CA ASP A 11 10.78 -7.47 -0.33
C ASP A 11 11.10 -6.21 -1.14
N ILE A 12 10.06 -5.53 -1.65
CA ILE A 12 10.22 -4.33 -2.50
C ILE A 12 9.63 -3.07 -1.86
N ALA A 13 8.81 -3.18 -0.82
CA ALA A 13 8.15 -2.04 -0.19
C ALA A 13 9.13 -0.97 0.30
N SER A 14 10.28 -1.37 0.84
CA SER A 14 11.35 -0.44 1.27
C SER A 14 11.92 0.39 0.11
N GLN A 15 11.91 -0.15 -1.11
CA GLN A 15 12.34 0.58 -2.31
C GLN A 15 11.30 1.63 -2.72
N LEU A 16 10.02 1.37 -2.41
CA LEU A 16 8.90 2.25 -2.72
C LEU A 16 8.77 3.42 -1.73
N GLU A 17 9.36 3.33 -0.53
CA GLU A 17 9.34 4.43 0.47
C GLU A 17 9.99 5.73 -0.03
N SER A 18 10.87 5.62 -1.04
CA SER A 18 11.49 6.79 -1.70
C SER A 18 10.53 7.55 -2.62
N LEU A 19 9.33 7.02 -2.88
CA LEU A 19 8.34 7.62 -3.76
C LEU A 19 7.40 8.56 -2.98
N GLU A 20 7.00 9.65 -3.61
CA GLU A 20 5.99 10.57 -3.08
C GLU A 20 4.58 9.93 -3.16
N GLY A 21 4.24 9.07 -2.20
CA GLY A 21 2.93 8.43 -2.05
C GLY A 21 2.88 7.48 -0.84
N GLU A 22 1.69 7.02 -0.46
CA GLU A 22 1.53 6.04 0.62
C GLU A 22 1.97 4.65 0.13
N VAL A 23 2.76 3.94 0.93
CA VAL A 23 3.24 2.60 0.61
C VAL A 23 2.49 1.56 1.43
N VAL A 24 1.80 0.65 0.75
CA VAL A 24 1.17 -0.52 1.35
C VAL A 24 2.06 -1.74 1.13
N SER A 25 2.68 -2.19 2.21
CA SER A 25 3.49 -3.41 2.23
C SER A 25 2.62 -4.62 2.55
N LEU A 26 2.51 -5.57 1.62
CA LEU A 26 1.80 -6.83 1.79
C LEU A 26 2.76 -7.96 2.20
N ASN A 27 2.27 -8.94 2.95
CA ASN A 27 2.98 -10.20 3.15
C ASN A 27 2.85 -11.09 1.91
N SER A 28 1.71 -11.06 1.21
CA SER A 28 1.47 -11.82 -0.02
C SER A 28 0.61 -11.05 -1.02
N MET A 29 0.99 -11.04 -2.29
CA MET A 29 0.21 -10.37 -3.35
C MET A 29 -1.15 -11.02 -3.64
N ILE A 30 -1.31 -12.30 -3.28
CA ILE A 30 -2.53 -13.07 -3.53
C ILE A 30 -3.50 -13.03 -2.34
N ASP A 31 -3.07 -12.50 -1.19
CA ASP A 31 -3.93 -12.36 -0.03
C ASP A 31 -4.85 -11.15 -0.18
N LEU A 32 -6.04 -11.40 -0.72
CA LEU A 32 -7.06 -10.38 -0.93
C LEU A 32 -7.61 -9.82 0.39
N ALA A 33 -7.60 -10.60 1.47
CA ALA A 33 -8.10 -10.15 2.76
C ALA A 33 -7.12 -9.11 3.36
N GLU A 34 -5.83 -9.43 3.35
CA GLU A 34 -4.76 -8.51 3.76
C GLU A 34 -4.80 -7.21 2.96
N LEU A 35 -4.90 -7.32 1.63
CA LEU A 35 -4.98 -6.15 0.75
C LEU A 35 -6.16 -5.25 1.12
N LYS A 36 -7.36 -5.84 1.29
CA LYS A 36 -8.56 -5.06 1.65
C LYS A 36 -8.40 -4.34 2.99
N GLU A 37 -7.87 -5.02 3.99
CA GLU A 37 -7.67 -4.44 5.33
C GLU A 37 -6.69 -3.26 5.28
N LYS A 38 -5.52 -3.46 4.68
CA LYS A 38 -4.48 -2.42 4.60
C LYS A 38 -4.88 -1.25 3.72
N MET A 39 -5.55 -1.51 2.59
CA MET A 39 -6.09 -0.45 1.74
C MET A 39 -7.15 0.37 2.47
N ARG A 40 -8.04 -0.27 3.24
CA ARG A 40 -9.03 0.46 4.04
C ARG A 40 -8.36 1.41 5.04
N ALA A 41 -7.32 0.95 5.73
CA ALA A 41 -6.57 1.77 6.67
C ALA A 41 -5.94 3.00 5.98
N VAL A 42 -5.34 2.82 4.80
CA VAL A 42 -4.75 3.93 4.03
C VAL A 42 -5.82 4.91 3.55
N LEU A 43 -6.95 4.43 3.04
CA LEU A 43 -8.03 5.31 2.57
C LEU A 43 -8.63 6.14 3.70
N ILE A 44 -8.79 5.56 4.90
CA ILE A 44 -9.23 6.30 6.10
C ILE A 44 -8.18 7.35 6.50
N LYS A 45 -6.88 7.00 6.51
CA LYS A 45 -5.79 7.95 6.80
C LYS A 45 -5.78 9.13 5.84
N MET A 46 -6.10 8.87 4.57
CA MET A 46 -6.22 9.89 3.52
C MET A 46 -7.57 10.62 3.52
N ASN A 47 -8.47 10.28 4.45
CA ASN A 47 -9.79 10.87 4.60
C ASN A 47 -10.67 10.72 3.33
N LEU A 48 -10.53 9.58 2.64
CA LEU A 48 -11.23 9.20 1.41
C LEU A 48 -12.34 8.16 1.63
N LEU A 49 -12.49 7.66 2.85
CA LEU A 49 -13.48 6.68 3.29
C LEU A 49 -13.92 6.99 4.72
#